data_AF-A0A3M1AQB7-F1
#
_entry.id   AF-A0A3M1AQB7-F1
#
_cell.length_a   1.000
_cell.length_b   1.000
_cell.length_c   1.000
_cell.angle_alpha   90.00
_cell.angle_beta   90.00
_cell.angle_gamma   90.00
#
_symmetry.space_group_name_H-M   'P 1'
#
loop_
_entity.id
_entity.type
_entity.pdbx_description
1 polymer ?
#
loop_
_entity_poly.entity_id
_entity_poly.type
_entity_poly.pdbx_seq_one_letter_code
_entity_poly.pdbx_strand_id
1 'polypeptide(L)'
;PAISKARQQAKKSGRDLDVVIVMVGTDEDPQDLSQQIAQLKKAGARVETSMLAAATYVGQKLQGHQSIEPLPAVDLAVLQQPFRAINVGVQSFAASLSAQNAAVIHVDWRPPAGGDEKLMSILERMKKA
;
A
#
# COMPACT_ATOMS: atom_id res chain seq x y z
N PRO A 1 -14.19 2.50 -29.96
CA PRO A 1 -14.35 2.05 -28.55
C PRO A 1 -14.45 3.25 -27.59
N ALA A 2 -15.05 3.09 -26.41
CA ALA A 2 -15.31 4.18 -25.46
C ALA A 2 -14.04 4.95 -25.03
N ILE A 3 -12.96 4.23 -24.71
CA ILE A 3 -11.67 4.82 -24.32
C ILE A 3 -11.13 5.77 -25.40
N SER A 4 -11.04 5.29 -26.66
CA SER A 4 -10.55 6.09 -27.78
C SER A 4 -11.42 7.35 -28.02
N LYS A 5 -12.75 7.22 -27.93
CA LYS A 5 -13.68 8.36 -28.05
C LYS A 5 -13.46 9.38 -26.92
N ALA A 6 -13.35 8.93 -25.68
CA ALA A 6 -13.13 9.80 -24.53
C ALA A 6 -11.80 10.56 -24.64
N ARG A 7 -10.72 9.88 -25.03
CA ARG A 7 -9.41 10.52 -25.25
C ARG A 7 -9.45 11.55 -26.38
N GLN A 8 -10.13 11.25 -27.50
CA GLN A 8 -10.31 12.20 -28.59
C GLN A 8 -11.12 13.43 -28.15
N GLN A 9 -12.17 13.25 -27.36
CA GLN A 9 -12.99 14.35 -26.83
C GLN A 9 -12.20 15.24 -25.86
N ALA A 10 -11.40 14.65 -24.98
CA ALA A 10 -10.50 15.39 -24.10
C ALA A 10 -9.51 16.23 -24.92
N LYS A 11 -8.87 15.61 -25.93
CA LYS A 11 -7.92 16.30 -26.81
C LYS A 11 -8.56 17.45 -27.58
N LYS A 12 -9.78 17.27 -28.11
CA LYS A 12 -10.57 18.35 -28.75
C LYS A 12 -10.88 19.51 -27.80
N SER A 13 -10.95 19.23 -26.50
CA SER A 13 -11.18 20.23 -25.45
C SER A 13 -9.86 20.79 -24.88
N GLY A 14 -8.71 20.53 -25.51
CA GLY A 14 -7.40 20.99 -25.02
C GLY A 14 -6.91 20.30 -23.75
N ARG A 15 -7.48 19.16 -23.35
CA ARG A 15 -7.10 18.39 -22.16
C ARG A 15 -6.40 17.10 -22.56
N ASP A 16 -5.38 16.69 -21.79
CA ASP A 16 -4.87 15.33 -21.87
C ASP A 16 -5.73 14.40 -20.99
N LEU A 17 -6.02 13.19 -21.47
CA LEU A 17 -6.72 12.16 -20.73
C LEU A 17 -5.92 10.87 -20.82
N ASP A 18 -5.33 10.49 -19.68
CA ASP A 18 -4.73 9.19 -19.50
C ASP A 18 -5.76 8.20 -18.94
N VAL A 19 -5.70 6.96 -19.42
CA VAL A 19 -6.58 5.88 -18.97
C VAL A 19 -5.69 4.73 -18.56
N VAL A 20 -5.66 4.46 -17.26
CA VAL A 20 -4.86 3.38 -16.67
C VAL A 20 -5.83 2.30 -16.17
N ILE A 21 -5.59 1.06 -16.58
CA ILE A 21 -6.43 -0.09 -16.24
C ILE A 21 -5.54 -1.14 -15.57
N VAL A 22 -5.96 -1.59 -14.39
CA VAL A 22 -5.39 -2.80 -13.77
C VAL A 22 -6.23 -3.98 -14.22
N MET A 23 -5.61 -4.91 -14.93
CA MET A 23 -6.26 -6.11 -15.43
C MET A 23 -5.97 -7.27 -14.49
N VAL A 24 -7.04 -7.95 -14.04
CA VAL A 24 -6.97 -9.14 -13.20
C VAL A 24 -7.76 -10.23 -13.89
N GLY A 25 -7.18 -11.43 -13.98
CA GLY A 25 -7.73 -12.57 -14.66
C GLY A 25 -6.64 -13.58 -14.98
N THR A 26 -7.02 -14.66 -15.65
CA THR A 26 -6.13 -15.73 -16.09
C THR A 26 -6.38 -16.07 -17.55
N ASP A 27 -5.53 -16.89 -18.14
CA ASP A 27 -5.73 -17.39 -19.52
C ASP A 27 -6.87 -18.42 -19.63
N GLU A 28 -7.40 -18.89 -18.49
CA GLU A 28 -8.56 -19.80 -18.44
C GLU A 28 -9.91 -19.06 -18.49
N ASP A 29 -9.90 -17.74 -18.29
CA ASP A 29 -11.12 -16.94 -18.34
C ASP A 29 -11.71 -16.93 -19.76
N PRO A 30 -13.04 -17.11 -19.94
CA PRO A 30 -13.69 -17.12 -21.25
C PRO A 30 -13.43 -15.87 -22.11
N GLN A 31 -13.03 -14.76 -21.48
CA GLN A 31 -12.80 -13.48 -22.13
C GLN A 31 -11.40 -13.32 -22.74
N ASP A 32 -10.49 -14.29 -22.54
CA ASP A 32 -9.07 -14.27 -22.98
C ASP A 32 -8.32 -13.01 -22.52
N LEU A 33 -7.59 -13.15 -21.40
CA LEU A 33 -6.84 -12.05 -20.79
C LEU A 33 -5.92 -11.33 -21.78
N SER A 34 -5.17 -12.09 -22.59
CA SER A 34 -4.21 -11.55 -23.55
C SER A 34 -4.92 -10.74 -24.64
N GLN A 35 -6.05 -11.24 -25.13
CA GLN A 35 -6.88 -10.53 -26.10
C GLN A 35 -7.47 -9.23 -25.51
N GLN A 36 -7.98 -9.25 -24.27
CA GLN A 36 -8.50 -8.05 -23.60
C GLN A 36 -7.40 -6.98 -23.44
N ILE A 37 -6.22 -7.37 -22.97
CA ILE A 37 -5.07 -6.46 -22.81
C ILE A 37 -4.73 -5.81 -24.16
N ALA A 38 -4.66 -6.59 -25.24
CA ALA A 38 -4.34 -6.08 -26.57
C ALA A 38 -5.39 -5.07 -27.08
N GLN A 39 -6.69 -5.38 -26.89
CA GLN A 39 -7.77 -4.48 -27.31
C GLN A 39 -7.78 -3.16 -26.54
N LEU A 40 -7.58 -3.21 -25.23
CA LEU A 40 -7.51 -2.03 -24.36
C LEU A 40 -6.30 -1.15 -24.67
N LYS A 41 -5.12 -1.77 -24.89
CA LYS A 41 -3.91 -1.06 -25.34
C LYS A 41 -4.14 -0.39 -26.70
N LYS A 42 -4.75 -1.09 -27.67
CA LYS A 42 -5.12 -0.53 -28.98
C LYS A 42 -6.10 0.64 -28.88
N ALA A 43 -7.02 0.60 -27.90
CA ALA A 43 -7.93 1.72 -27.64
C ALA A 43 -7.25 2.93 -26.97
N GLY A 44 -5.99 2.78 -26.57
CA GLY A 44 -5.16 3.83 -26.00
C GLY A 44 -5.12 3.85 -24.47
N ALA A 45 -5.48 2.76 -23.79
CA ALA A 45 -5.24 2.64 -22.36
C ALA A 45 -3.83 2.11 -22.05
N ARG A 46 -3.26 2.54 -20.93
CA ARG A 46 -2.16 1.83 -20.27
C ARG A 46 -2.78 0.68 -19.48
N VAL A 47 -2.37 -0.55 -19.77
CA VAL A 47 -2.88 -1.73 -19.08
C VAL A 47 -1.75 -2.39 -18.32
N GLU A 48 -1.94 -2.54 -17.02
CA GLU A 48 -0.99 -3.15 -16.08
C GLU A 48 -1.64 -4.38 -15.43
N THR A 49 -0.85 -5.40 -15.13
CA THR A 49 -1.29 -6.58 -14.36
C THR A 49 -0.84 -6.52 -12.90
N SER A 50 -0.20 -5.41 -12.50
CA SER A 50 0.26 -5.15 -11.14
C SER A 50 -0.27 -3.81 -10.64
N MET A 51 -0.87 -3.82 -9.45
CA MET A 51 -1.34 -2.60 -8.79
C MET A 51 -0.18 -1.64 -8.52
N LEU A 52 0.98 -2.15 -8.10
CA LEU A 52 2.17 -1.33 -7.85
C LEU A 52 2.65 -0.63 -9.12
N ALA A 53 2.65 -1.34 -10.26
CA ALA A 53 3.05 -0.77 -11.54
C ALA A 53 2.08 0.36 -11.98
N ALA A 54 0.78 0.14 -11.85
CA ALA A 54 -0.23 1.15 -12.17
C ALA A 54 -0.12 2.38 -11.25
N ALA A 55 -0.01 2.18 -9.95
CA ALA A 55 0.12 3.27 -8.98
C ALA A 55 1.41 4.07 -9.20
N THR A 56 2.53 3.39 -9.49
CA THR A 56 3.82 4.05 -9.78
C THR A 56 3.73 4.89 -11.05
N TYR A 57 3.13 4.36 -12.12
CA TYR A 57 2.92 5.09 -13.37
C TYR A 57 2.09 6.37 -13.16
N VAL A 58 0.95 6.24 -12.47
CA VAL A 58 0.08 7.39 -12.14
C VAL A 58 0.84 8.41 -11.30
N GLY A 59 1.54 7.96 -10.26
CA GLY A 59 2.36 8.81 -9.40
C GLY A 59 3.40 9.62 -10.19
N GLN A 60 4.19 8.95 -11.04
CA GLN A 60 5.19 9.61 -11.89
C GLN A 60 4.57 10.63 -12.83
N LYS A 61 3.40 10.34 -13.42
CA LYS A 61 2.72 11.28 -14.31
C LYS A 61 2.18 12.52 -13.57
N LEU A 62 1.79 12.36 -12.31
CA LEU A 62 1.30 13.45 -11.46
C LEU A 62 2.42 14.24 -10.76
N GLN A 63 3.62 13.67 -10.59
CA GLN A 63 4.76 14.35 -9.95
C GLN A 63 5.14 15.67 -10.64
N GLY A 64 4.93 15.80 -11.95
CA GLY A 64 5.15 17.09 -12.66
C GLY A 64 4.14 18.19 -12.32
N HIS A 65 3.05 17.88 -11.60
CA HIS A 65 1.98 18.81 -11.24
C HIS A 65 1.97 19.16 -9.74
N GLN A 66 2.80 18.52 -8.93
CA GLN A 66 2.98 18.86 -7.52
C GLN A 66 4.42 19.28 -7.32
N SER A 67 4.63 20.52 -6.89
CA SER A 67 5.87 20.89 -6.22
C SER A 67 5.95 20.06 -4.94
N ILE A 68 6.57 18.88 -5.03
CA ILE A 68 6.95 18.13 -3.85
C ILE A 68 8.09 18.92 -3.26
N GLU A 69 7.81 19.68 -2.20
CA GLU A 69 8.89 20.23 -1.39
C GLU A 69 9.82 19.06 -1.01
N PRO A 70 11.14 19.23 -1.15
CA PRO A 70 12.08 18.16 -0.85
C PRO A 70 11.78 17.63 0.56
N LEU A 71 11.41 16.35 0.65
CA LEU A 71 11.28 15.70 1.94
C LEU A 71 12.64 15.78 2.65
N PRO A 72 12.66 15.99 3.97
CA PRO A 72 13.92 15.96 4.70
C PRO A 72 14.63 14.65 4.44
N ALA A 73 15.93 14.72 4.12
CA ALA A 73 16.73 13.55 3.83
C ALA A 73 16.72 12.61 5.05
N VAL A 74 16.36 11.34 4.82
CA VAL A 74 16.41 10.31 5.86
C VAL A 74 17.83 9.80 5.95
N ASP A 75 18.44 9.91 7.13
CA ASP A 75 19.74 9.31 7.38
C ASP A 75 19.61 7.78 7.43
N LEU A 76 20.14 7.11 6.40
CA LEU A 76 20.11 5.65 6.29
C LEU A 76 21.16 4.96 7.17
N ALA A 77 22.09 5.70 7.79
CA ALA A 77 23.07 5.13 8.72
C ALA A 77 22.40 4.44 9.92
N VAL A 78 21.18 4.82 10.26
CA VAL A 78 20.36 4.15 11.29
C VAL A 78 20.10 2.68 10.97
N LEU A 79 20.01 2.29 9.70
CA LEU A 79 19.77 0.91 9.26
C LEU A 79 21.03 0.03 9.38
N GLN A 80 22.20 0.63 9.52
CA GLN A 80 23.47 -0.09 9.67
C GLN A 80 23.82 -0.38 11.14
N GLN A 81 23.08 0.22 12.08
CA GLN A 81 23.27 -0.05 13.50
C GLN A 81 22.73 -1.45 13.87
N PRO A 82 23.28 -2.10 14.91
CA PRO A 82 22.75 -3.38 15.39
C PRO A 82 21.25 -3.30 15.68
N PHE A 83 20.46 -4.17 15.05
CA PHE A 83 19.01 -4.16 15.18
C PHE A 83 18.58 -4.57 16.59
N ARG A 84 17.74 -3.73 17.21
CA ARG A 84 17.13 -3.96 18.52
C ARG A 84 15.64 -3.78 18.42
N ALA A 85 14.87 -4.65 19.05
CA ALA A 85 13.41 -4.65 18.96
C ALA A 85 12.71 -4.79 20.31
N ILE A 86 11.56 -4.14 20.43
CA ILE A 86 10.54 -4.40 21.45
C ILE A 86 9.36 -5.02 20.71
N ASN A 87 9.12 -6.32 20.90
CA ASN A 87 8.01 -7.02 20.28
C ASN A 87 6.75 -6.91 21.14
N VAL A 88 5.70 -6.33 20.56
CA VAL A 88 4.35 -6.30 21.12
C VAL A 88 3.43 -7.09 20.17
N GLY A 89 2.68 -8.06 20.71
CA GLY A 89 1.81 -8.92 19.92
C GLY A 89 2.22 -10.38 20.00
N VAL A 90 2.27 -11.09 18.87
CA VAL A 90 2.51 -12.54 18.87
C VAL A 90 3.93 -12.87 19.33
N GLN A 91 4.05 -13.78 20.30
CA GLN A 91 5.33 -14.22 20.85
C GLN A 91 6.22 -14.91 19.81
N SER A 92 5.63 -15.60 18.83
CA SER A 92 6.36 -16.27 17.75
C SER A 92 7.23 -15.30 16.95
N PHE A 93 6.82 -14.03 16.83
CA PHE A 93 7.62 -13.03 16.12
C PHE A 93 8.89 -12.64 16.89
N ALA A 94 8.82 -12.50 18.22
CA ALA A 94 10.01 -12.33 19.05
C ALA A 94 10.96 -13.54 18.94
N ALA A 95 10.42 -14.76 18.88
CA ALA A 95 11.22 -15.97 18.70
C ALA A 95 11.96 -15.95 17.35
N SER A 96 11.30 -15.55 16.27
CA SER A 96 11.93 -15.39 14.94
C SER A 96 13.05 -14.36 14.94
N LEU A 97 12.89 -13.25 15.66
CA LEU A 97 13.94 -12.23 15.79
C LEU A 97 15.13 -12.75 16.61
N SER A 98 14.86 -13.42 17.73
CA SER A 98 15.92 -14.02 18.56
C SER A 98 16.72 -15.08 17.81
N ALA A 99 16.07 -15.90 16.97
CA ALA A 99 16.74 -16.92 16.15
C ALA A 99 17.70 -16.32 15.11
N GLN A 100 17.48 -15.06 14.73
CA GLN A 100 18.36 -14.29 13.85
C GLN A 100 19.42 -13.48 14.61
N ASN A 101 19.60 -13.74 15.90
CA ASN A 101 20.53 -13.03 16.80
C ASN A 101 20.21 -11.54 16.98
N ALA A 102 18.97 -11.11 16.71
CA ALA A 102 18.53 -9.77 17.06
C ALA A 102 18.34 -9.63 18.57
N ALA A 103 18.72 -8.48 19.13
CA ALA A 103 18.40 -8.16 20.52
C ALA A 103 16.92 -7.78 20.62
N VAL A 104 16.10 -8.67 21.15
CA VAL A 104 14.64 -8.49 21.24
C VAL A 104 14.12 -8.66 22.67
N ILE A 105 13.22 -7.78 23.09
CA ILE A 105 12.43 -7.92 24.32
C ILE A 105 10.98 -8.14 23.92
N HIS A 106 10.34 -9.20 24.42
CA HIS A 106 8.91 -9.40 24.23
C HIS A 106 8.12 -8.80 25.38
N VAL A 107 7.12 -7.99 25.05
CA VAL A 107 6.13 -7.49 25.99
C VAL A 107 4.89 -8.39 25.90
N ASP A 108 4.57 -9.10 26.98
CA ASP A 108 3.27 -9.78 27.16
C ASP A 108 2.18 -8.73 27.40
N TRP A 109 1.88 -7.96 26.36
CA TRP A 109 0.85 -6.94 26.41
C TRP A 109 -0.52 -7.58 26.31
N ARG A 110 -1.44 -7.13 27.17
CA ARG A 110 -2.85 -7.49 27.14
C ARG A 110 -3.70 -6.23 27.28
N PRO A 111 -4.90 -6.19 26.68
CA PRO A 111 -5.84 -5.12 26.96
C PRO A 111 -6.14 -5.06 28.48
N PRO A 112 -6.38 -3.87 29.05
CA PRO A 112 -6.77 -3.73 30.45
C PRO A 112 -7.97 -4.63 30.77
N ALA A 113 -7.98 -5.22 31.98
CA ALA A 113 -8.98 -6.22 32.38
C ALA A 113 -9.17 -7.39 31.39
N GLY A 114 -8.15 -7.72 30.58
CA GLY A 114 -8.25 -8.79 29.59
C GLY A 114 -9.21 -8.48 28.43
N GLY A 115 -9.61 -7.21 28.27
CA GLY A 115 -10.57 -6.78 27.24
C GLY A 115 -12.04 -6.81 27.68
N ASP A 116 -12.33 -7.11 28.96
CA ASP A 116 -13.68 -7.00 29.51
C ASP A 116 -14.07 -5.51 29.65
N GLU A 117 -14.99 -5.06 28.81
CA GLU A 117 -15.43 -3.66 28.75
C GLU A 117 -16.00 -3.15 30.08
N LYS A 118 -16.70 -4.01 30.83
CA LYS A 118 -17.31 -3.64 32.11
C LYS A 118 -16.22 -3.41 33.14
N LEU A 119 -15.26 -4.32 33.27
CA LEU A 119 -14.12 -4.17 34.18
C LEU A 119 -13.21 -3.01 33.77
N MET A 120 -12.98 -2.79 32.48
CA MET A 120 -12.28 -1.62 31.97
C MET A 120 -12.96 -0.32 32.43
N SER A 121 -14.28 -0.23 32.33
CA SER A 121 -15.04 0.96 32.77
C SER A 121 -14.90 1.24 34.28
N ILE A 122 -14.80 0.18 35.10
CA ILE A 122 -14.59 0.29 36.54
C ILE A 122 -13.16 0.78 36.83
N LEU A 123 -12.15 0.19 36.20
CA LEU A 123 -10.75 0.58 36.34
C LEU A 123 -10.53 2.05 35.94
N GLU A 124 -11.15 2.50 34.85
CA GLU A 124 -11.10 3.90 34.41
C GLU A 124 -11.70 4.87 35.42
N ARG A 125 -12.81 4.49 36.08
CA ARG A 125 -13.41 5.29 37.15
C ARG A 125 -12.51 5.36 38.39
N MET A 126 -11.85 4.26 38.74
CA MET A 126 -10.95 4.19 39.90
C MET A 126 -9.66 5.01 39.70
N LYS A 127 -9.12 5.08 38.48
CA LYS A 127 -7.94 5.90 38.16
C LYS A 127 -8.18 7.42 38.22
N LYS A 128 -9.44 7.84 38.10
CA LYS A 128 -9.84 9.26 38.08
C LYS A 128 -10.25 9.80 39.45
N ALA A 129 -10.35 8.93 40.46
CA ALA A 129 -10.62 9.27 41.85
C ALA A 129 -9.30 9.44 42.61
#